data_AF-A0A9D1APX9-F1
#
_entry.id   AF-A0A9D1APX9-F1
#
_cell.length_a   1.000
_cell.length_b   1.000
_cell.length_c   1.000
_cell.angle_alpha   90.00
_cell.angle_beta   90.00
_cell.angle_gamma   90.00
#
_symmetry.space_group_name_H-M   'P 1'
#
loop_
_entity.id
_entity.type
_entity.pdbx_description
1 polymer ?
#
loop_
_entity_poly.entity_id
_entity_poly.type
_entity_poly.pdbx_seq_one_letter_code
_entity_poly.pdbx_strand_id
1 'polypeptide(L)'
;MKIRINKDIVEFIPEHAAETAELEALWVKMGNCIGKTKQLEPMGVYVPSEKNVAVFHIEGLSDTEKNEIPVIRAPYDTDVYCVTCNKTQHVKAGEPIPFCCGRLMEILD
;
A
#
# COMPACT_ATOMS: atom_id res chain seq x y z
N MET A 1 -2.48 -3.66 10.96
CA MET A 1 -2.00 -2.27 11.00
C MET A 1 -2.84 -1.52 12.00
N LYS A 2 -2.19 -0.82 12.92
CA LYS A 2 -2.85 -0.05 13.97
C LYS A 2 -2.89 1.43 13.60
N ILE A 3 -4.05 2.07 13.77
CA ILE A 3 -4.22 3.51 13.60
C ILE A 3 -4.32 4.17 14.97
N ARG A 4 -3.59 5.26 15.20
CA ARG A 4 -3.72 6.12 16.40
C ARG A 4 -4.02 7.55 15.99
N ILE A 5 -4.83 8.23 16.79
CA ILE A 5 -5.15 9.65 16.59
C ILE A 5 -4.67 10.41 17.82
N ASN A 6 -3.80 11.39 17.61
CA ASN A 6 -3.31 12.29 18.64
C ASN A 6 -3.58 13.73 18.18
N LYS A 7 -4.69 14.31 18.67
CA LYS A 7 -5.20 15.62 18.24
C LYS A 7 -5.40 15.68 16.72
N ASP A 8 -4.56 16.41 16.01
CA ASP A 8 -4.55 16.64 14.57
C ASP A 8 -3.57 15.70 13.82
N ILE A 9 -2.94 14.77 14.52
CA ILE A 9 -1.99 13.81 13.96
C ILE A 9 -2.61 12.41 13.90
N VAL A 10 -2.50 11.77 12.74
CA VAL A 10 -2.83 10.35 12.53
C VAL A 10 -1.56 9.56 12.35
N GLU A 11 -1.38 8.49 13.12
CA GLU A 11 -0.25 7.57 13.03
C GLU A 11 -0.73 6.23 12.46
N PHE A 12 -0.07 5.76 11.40
CA PHE A 12 -0.19 4.40 10.88
C PHE A 12 1.00 3.58 11.38
N ILE A 13 0.72 2.54 12.16
CA ILE A 13 1.74 1.68 12.75
C ILE A 13 1.56 0.28 12.15
N PRO A 14 2.47 -0.18 11.27
CA PRO A 14 2.39 -1.53 10.73
C PRO A 14 2.61 -2.54 11.86
N GLU A 15 1.86 -3.64 11.82
CA GLU A 15 1.93 -4.74 12.78
C GLU A 15 2.64 -5.96 12.18
N HIS A 16 2.72 -6.04 10.85
CA HIS A 16 3.39 -7.12 10.11
C HIS A 16 4.20 -6.55 8.95
N ALA A 17 5.11 -7.36 8.39
CA ALA A 17 6.07 -6.89 7.41
C ALA A 17 5.44 -6.51 6.05
N ALA A 18 4.36 -7.18 5.65
CA ALA A 18 3.58 -6.79 4.47
C ALA A 18 3.04 -5.35 4.61
N GLU A 19 2.52 -5.00 5.78
CA GLU A 19 2.00 -3.67 6.07
C GLU A 19 3.10 -2.61 6.08
N THR A 20 4.30 -2.96 6.52
CA THR A 20 5.48 -2.08 6.41
C THR A 20 5.80 -1.79 4.95
N ALA A 21 5.83 -2.82 4.09
CA ALA A 21 6.11 -2.64 2.67
C ALA A 21 5.04 -1.80 1.95
N GLU A 22 3.77 -1.98 2.31
CA GLU A 22 2.67 -1.15 1.80
C GLU A 22 2.79 0.31 2.27
N LEU A 23 3.12 0.53 3.54
CA LEU A 23 3.28 1.86 4.11
C LEU A 23 4.49 2.58 3.49
N GLU A 24 5.59 1.88 3.22
CA GLU A 24 6.74 2.42 2.49
C GLU A 24 6.36 2.84 1.06
N ALA A 25 5.60 2.01 0.34
CA ALA A 25 5.12 2.35 -1.00
C ALA A 25 4.22 3.59 -0.99
N LEU A 26 3.31 3.69 -0.01
CA LEU A 26 2.49 4.90 0.21
C LEU A 26 3.38 6.12 0.52
N TRP A 27 4.38 5.95 1.38
CA TRP A 27 5.29 7.03 1.78
C TRP A 27 6.10 7.56 0.60
N VAL A 28 6.59 6.69 -0.29
CA VAL A 28 7.27 7.09 -1.53
C VAL A 28 6.32 7.85 -2.45
N LYS A 29 5.07 7.38 -2.59
CA LYS A 29 4.04 8.05 -3.39
C LYS A 29 3.72 9.46 -2.88
N MET A 30 3.76 9.65 -1.56
CA MET A 30 3.51 10.93 -0.91
C MET A 30 4.77 11.83 -0.82
N GLY A 31 5.94 11.25 -0.63
CA GLY A 31 7.17 11.95 -0.25
C GLY A 31 7.97 12.55 -1.41
N ASN A 32 7.80 12.04 -2.64
CA ASN A 32 8.53 12.52 -3.82
C ASN A 32 7.96 13.83 -4.41
N CYS A 33 7.62 14.81 -3.56
CA CYS A 33 7.05 16.08 -4.00
C CYS A 33 8.14 17.03 -4.55
N ILE A 34 8.47 16.91 -5.84
CA ILE A 34 8.98 18.04 -6.62
C ILE A 34 7.75 18.79 -7.16
N GLY A 35 7.21 19.74 -6.39
CA GLY A 35 6.06 20.55 -6.80
C GLY A 35 4.98 20.72 -5.74
N LYS A 36 3.73 20.36 -6.07
CA LYS A 36 2.56 20.54 -5.20
C LYS A 36 2.59 19.58 -3.99
N THR A 37 2.17 20.09 -2.84
CA THR A 37 1.93 19.28 -1.63
C THR A 37 0.87 18.22 -1.93
N LYS A 38 1.14 16.96 -1.59
CA LYS A 38 0.18 15.85 -1.69
C LYS A 38 -0.59 15.70 -0.38
N GLN A 39 -1.87 15.34 -0.48
CA GLN A 39 -2.77 15.21 0.67
C GLN A 39 -3.67 13.99 0.53
N LEU A 40 -4.01 13.34 1.66
CA LEU A 40 -4.99 12.27 1.71
C LEU A 40 -6.37 12.86 2.05
N GLU A 41 -7.31 12.77 1.12
CA GLU A 41 -8.69 13.23 1.30
C GLU A 41 -9.63 12.03 1.50
N PRO A 42 -10.39 11.96 2.61
CA PRO A 42 -11.36 10.89 2.82
C PRO A 42 -12.37 10.80 1.67
N MET A 43 -12.63 9.59 1.18
CA MET A 43 -13.63 9.34 0.14
C MET A 43 -14.82 8.55 0.70
N GLY A 44 -16.01 9.16 0.62
CA GLY A 44 -17.25 8.55 1.07
C GLY A 44 -17.34 8.42 2.59
N VAL A 45 -18.10 7.43 3.06
CA VAL A 45 -18.33 7.17 4.49
C VAL A 45 -17.81 5.78 4.82
N TYR A 46 -17.03 5.66 5.89
CA TYR A 46 -16.58 4.37 6.41
C TYR A 46 -17.68 3.73 7.25
N VAL A 47 -18.22 2.60 6.78
CA VAL A 47 -19.27 1.83 7.45
C VAL A 47 -18.80 0.37 7.58
N PRO A 48 -18.25 -0.05 8.74
CA PRO A 48 -17.68 -1.39 8.92
C PRO A 48 -18.62 -2.54 8.58
N SER A 49 -19.93 -2.36 8.81
CA SER A 49 -20.96 -3.38 8.54
C SER A 49 -21.27 -3.57 7.06
N GLU A 50 -20.97 -2.57 6.22
CA GLU A 50 -21.19 -2.64 4.77
C GLU A 50 -19.89 -2.97 4.04
N LYS A 51 -18.85 -2.19 4.34
CA LYS A 51 -17.54 -2.32 3.72
C LYS A 51 -16.46 -1.93 4.73
N ASN A 52 -15.74 -2.94 5.21
CA ASN A 52 -14.69 -2.76 6.20
C ASN A 52 -13.38 -2.22 5.58
N VAL A 53 -13.47 -1.08 4.88
CA VAL A 53 -12.32 -0.38 4.28
C VAL A 53 -12.54 1.13 4.29
N ALA A 54 -11.56 1.87 4.82
CA ALA A 54 -11.50 3.32 4.65
C ALA A 54 -10.77 3.64 3.34
N VAL A 55 -11.30 4.57 2.55
CA VAL A 55 -10.74 4.94 1.25
C VAL A 55 -10.35 6.41 1.26
N PHE A 56 -9.17 6.71 0.73
CA PHE A 56 -8.65 8.07 0.59
C PHE A 56 -8.25 8.34 -0.85
N HIS A 57 -8.55 9.54 -1.34
CA HIS A 57 -8.01 10.09 -2.57
C HIS A 57 -6.67 10.76 -2.27
N ILE A 58 -5.68 10.59 -3.16
CA ILE A 58 -4.40 11.30 -3.04
C ILE A 58 -4.45 12.53 -3.96
N GLU A 59 -4.65 13.71 -3.36
CA GLU A 59 -4.57 15.01 -4.06
C GLU A 59 -3.11 15.36 -4.37
N GLY A 60 -2.86 16.17 -5.40
CA GLY A 60 -1.51 16.63 -5.76
C GLY A 60 -0.68 15.62 -6.56
N LEU A 61 -1.25 14.49 -7.00
CA LEU A 61 -0.61 13.59 -7.97
C LEU A 61 -0.65 14.18 -9.39
N SER A 62 0.48 14.14 -10.10
CA SER A 62 0.55 14.32 -11.55
C SER A 62 -0.14 13.18 -12.30
N ASP A 63 -0.50 13.38 -13.57
CA ASP A 63 -1.16 12.34 -14.35
C ASP A 63 -0.28 11.09 -14.54
N THR A 64 1.03 11.26 -14.61
CA THR A 64 1.98 10.13 -14.62
C THR A 64 1.88 9.34 -13.31
N GLU A 65 1.90 10.03 -12.17
CA GLU A 65 1.84 9.37 -10.86
C GLU A 65 0.49 8.67 -10.63
N LYS A 66 -0.63 9.22 -11.12
CA LYS A 66 -1.95 8.57 -11.00
C LYS A 66 -2.01 7.21 -11.70
N ASN A 67 -1.29 7.07 -12.82
CA ASN A 67 -1.34 5.88 -13.66
C ASN A 67 -0.18 4.90 -13.39
N GLU A 68 0.75 5.27 -12.52
CA GLU A 68 1.89 4.44 -12.16
C GLU A 68 1.50 3.37 -11.13
N ILE A 69 1.85 2.12 -11.44
CA ILE A 69 1.63 0.97 -10.57
C ILE A 69 2.58 1.08 -9.37
N PRO A 70 2.09 1.09 -8.12
CA PRO A 70 2.96 1.13 -6.96
C PRO A 70 3.85 -0.11 -6.90
N VAL A 71 5.14 0.12 -6.65
CA VAL A 71 6.13 -0.94 -6.50
C VAL A 71 6.27 -1.26 -5.01
N ILE A 72 5.66 -2.36 -4.58
CA ILE A 72 5.84 -2.91 -3.24
C ILE A 72 7.02 -3.89 -3.28
N ARG A 73 7.95 -3.76 -2.33
CA ARG A 73 9.15 -4.59 -2.27
C ARG A 73 9.04 -5.60 -1.14
N ALA A 74 9.57 -6.80 -1.35
CA ALA A 74 9.60 -7.83 -0.33
C ALA A 74 10.45 -7.37 0.86
N PRO A 75 9.94 -7.42 2.10
CA PRO A 75 10.66 -6.94 3.28
C PRO A 75 11.80 -7.90 3.70
N TYR A 76 11.71 -9.16 3.33
CA TYR A 76 12.70 -10.23 3.52
C TYR A 76 12.57 -11.27 2.41
N ASP A 77 13.48 -12.25 2.36
CA ASP A 77 13.37 -13.40 1.47
C ASP A 77 12.10 -14.19 1.80
N THR A 78 11.15 -14.23 0.87
CA THR A 78 9.81 -14.77 1.12
C THR A 78 9.21 -15.41 -0.13
N ASP A 79 8.26 -16.30 0.07
CA ASP A 79 7.40 -16.76 -1.00
C ASP A 79 6.17 -15.87 -1.08
N VAL A 80 5.77 -15.50 -2.28
CA VAL A 80 4.54 -14.78 -2.54
C VAL A 80 3.59 -15.67 -3.32
N TYR A 81 2.29 -15.46 -3.17
CA TYR A 81 1.27 -16.22 -3.87
C TYR A 81 0.17 -15.37 -4.47
N CYS A 82 -0.36 -15.82 -5.60
CA CYS A 82 -1.53 -15.24 -6.21
C CYS A 82 -2.77 -15.93 -5.64
N VAL A 83 -3.54 -15.22 -4.83
CA VAL A 83 -4.85 -15.64 -4.33
C VAL A 83 -5.89 -15.96 -5.44
N THR A 84 -5.63 -15.69 -6.73
CA THR A 84 -6.55 -16.06 -7.83
C THR A 84 -6.24 -17.42 -8.41
N CYS A 85 -4.98 -17.62 -8.83
CA CYS A 85 -4.55 -18.81 -9.55
C CYS A 85 -3.68 -19.74 -8.70
N ASN A 86 -3.46 -19.38 -7.44
CA ASN A 86 -2.66 -20.09 -6.46
C ASN A 86 -1.18 -20.31 -6.86
N LYS A 87 -0.69 -19.56 -7.87
CA LYS A 87 0.71 -19.58 -8.26
C LYS A 87 1.55 -19.02 -7.12
N THR A 88 2.66 -19.69 -6.80
CA THR A 88 3.66 -19.21 -5.85
C THR A 88 4.94 -18.80 -6.57
N GLN A 89 5.70 -17.89 -5.96
CA GLN A 89 7.00 -17.47 -6.46
C GLN A 89 7.88 -17.01 -5.29
N HIS A 90 9.14 -17.43 -5.29
CA HIS A 90 10.12 -16.93 -4.34
C HIS A 90 10.64 -15.54 -4.76
N VAL A 91 10.76 -14.61 -3.81
CA VAL A 91 11.19 -13.22 -4.01
C VAL A 91 12.21 -12.87 -2.92
N LYS A 92 13.33 -12.27 -3.30
CA LYS A 92 14.37 -11.88 -2.33
C LYS A 92 14.03 -10.56 -1.65
N ALA A 93 14.63 -10.32 -0.48
CA ALA A 93 14.55 -9.06 0.24
C ALA A 93 14.89 -7.87 -0.69
N GLY A 94 14.01 -6.87 -0.73
CA GLY A 94 14.10 -5.68 -1.55
C GLY A 94 13.66 -5.84 -3.01
N GLU A 95 13.40 -7.06 -3.50
CA GLU A 95 12.88 -7.27 -4.85
C GLU A 95 11.40 -6.86 -4.95
N PRO A 96 10.95 -6.32 -6.10
CA PRO A 96 9.53 -6.03 -6.32
C PRO A 96 8.67 -7.29 -6.20
N ILE A 97 7.59 -7.19 -5.43
CA ILE A 97 6.55 -8.22 -5.39
C ILE A 97 5.83 -8.21 -6.76
N PRO A 98 5.77 -9.35 -7.46
CA PRO A 98 5.17 -9.42 -8.79
C PRO A 98 3.66 -9.25 -8.76
N PHE A 99 3.12 -8.74 -9.87
CA PHE A 99 1.69 -8.80 -10.17
C PHE A 99 1.34 -10.14 -10.83
N CYS A 100 0.22 -10.74 -10.41
CA CYS A 100 -0.35 -11.92 -11.04
C CYS A 100 -1.88 -11.81 -11.08
N CYS A 101 -2.49 -12.18 -12.21
CA CYS A 101 -3.95 -12.07 -12.43
C CYS A 101 -4.53 -10.67 -12.16
N GLY A 102 -3.76 -9.62 -12.45
CA GLY A 102 -4.21 -8.23 -12.30
C GLY A 102 -4.12 -7.65 -10.88
N ARG A 103 -3.55 -8.39 -9.93
CA ARG A 103 -3.29 -7.91 -8.55
C ARG A 103 -1.88 -8.22 -8.10
N LEU A 104 -1.39 -7.45 -7.15
CA LEU A 104 -0.14 -7.75 -6.47
C LEU A 104 -0.26 -9.10 -5.76
N MET A 105 0.79 -9.92 -5.81
CA MET A 105 0.83 -11.18 -5.07
C MET A 105 0.97 -10.90 -3.57
N GLU A 106 0.38 -11.76 -2.74
CA GLU A 106 0.44 -11.63 -1.27
C GLU A 106 1.68 -12.35 -0.73
N ILE A 107 2.29 -11.81 0.31
CA ILE A 107 3.38 -12.47 1.04
C ILE A 107 2.79 -13.66 1.80
N LEU A 108 3.39 -14.85 1.64
CA LEU A 108 3.16 -15.99 2.54
C LEU A 108 3.95 -15.73 3.82
N ASP A 109 3.28 -15.19 4.82
CA ASP A 109 3.78 -15.09 6.20
C ASP A 109 3.32 -16.30 7.04
#